data_AF-A0A423J5J6-F1
#
_entry.id   AF-A0A423J5J6-F1
#
_cell.length_a   1.000
_cell.length_b   1.000
_cell.length_c   1.000
_cell.angle_alpha   90.00
_cell.angle_beta   90.00
_cell.angle_gamma   90.00
#
_symmetry.space_group_name_H-M   'P 1'
#
loop_
_entity.id
_entity.type
_entity.pdbx_description
1 polymer ?
#
loop_
_entity_poly.entity_id
_entity_poly.type
_entity_poly.pdbx_seq_one_letter_code
_entity_poly.pdbx_strand_id
1 'polypeptide(L)'
;MIPLDAERSLLRFGYYSTNTESAAVTESCMKWINEDLRPEDIALNISVQKGLHSLGYDQGRYMIDAQRSNESEHLVHHFHRLVFNGIHGPTAT
;
A
#
# COMPACT_ATOMS: atom_id res chain seq x y z
N MET A 1 -8.38 -4.11 -0.42
CA MET A 1 -8.19 -3.79 1.01
C MET A 1 -9.56 -3.59 1.62
N ILE A 2 -9.88 -4.29 2.70
CA ILE A 2 -11.16 -4.19 3.40
C ILE A 2 -10.85 -3.70 4.82
N PRO A 3 -11.27 -2.47 5.21
CA PRO A 3 -11.07 -2.00 6.57
C PRO A 3 -11.90 -2.84 7.54
N LEU A 4 -11.31 -3.24 8.68
CA LEU A 4 -12.00 -3.93 9.75
C LEU A 4 -12.34 -2.97 10.89
N ASP A 5 -11.38 -2.12 11.24
CA ASP A 5 -11.52 -0.99 12.18
C ASP A 5 -10.43 0.06 11.86
N ALA A 6 -10.19 1.00 12.78
CA ALA A 6 -9.25 2.10 12.59
C ALA A 6 -7.80 1.66 12.36
N GLU A 7 -7.38 0.49 12.84
CA GLU A 7 -5.98 0.06 12.83
C GLU A 7 -5.76 -1.33 12.21
N ARG A 8 -6.84 -1.98 11.73
CA ARG A 8 -6.77 -3.31 11.11
C ARG A 8 -7.46 -3.33 9.76
N SER A 9 -6.78 -3.95 8.79
CA SER A 9 -7.28 -4.17 7.44
C SER A 9 -7.09 -5.62 7.00
N LEU A 10 -8.09 -6.18 6.33
CA LEU A 10 -7.99 -7.48 5.65
C LEU A 10 -7.57 -7.27 4.19
N LEU A 11 -6.52 -7.97 3.79
CA LEU A 11 -6.07 -8.05 2.40
C LEU A 11 -6.40 -9.43 1.82
N ARG A 12 -7.10 -9.46 0.67
CA ARG A 12 -7.35 -10.68 -0.09
C ARG A 12 -6.58 -10.59 -1.39
N PHE A 13 -5.69 -11.54 -1.61
CA PHE A 13 -4.90 -11.66 -2.82
C PHE A 13 -5.40 -12.88 -3.60
N GLY A 14 -5.56 -12.72 -4.90
CA GLY A 14 -5.99 -13.78 -5.81
C GLY A 14 -5.07 -13.83 -7.02
N TYR A 15 -4.70 -15.04 -7.42
CA TYR A 15 -4.01 -15.30 -8.68
C TYR A 15 -5.03 -15.77 -9.70
N TYR A 16 -5.06 -15.13 -10.87
CA TYR A 16 -6.02 -15.41 -11.92
C TYR A 16 -5.29 -15.73 -13.21
N SER A 17 -5.71 -16.80 -13.89
CA SER A 17 -5.16 -17.24 -15.17
C SER A 17 -6.28 -17.76 -16.06
N THR A 18 -6.15 -17.56 -17.37
CA THR A 18 -7.03 -18.20 -18.35
C THR A 18 -6.60 -19.64 -18.66
N ASN A 19 -5.38 -20.02 -18.26
CA ASN A 19 -4.85 -21.36 -18.47
C ASN A 19 -5.38 -22.31 -17.41
N THR A 20 -5.66 -23.54 -17.79
CA THR A 20 -6.08 -24.61 -16.88
C THR A 20 -4.95 -25.03 -15.92
N GLU A 21 -3.71 -24.96 -16.38
CA GLU A 21 -2.51 -25.29 -15.61
C GLU A 21 -1.58 -24.07 -15.50
N SER A 22 -0.83 -23.97 -14.40
CA SER A 22 0.17 -22.92 -14.20
C SER A 22 1.54 -23.38 -14.70
N ALA A 23 2.27 -22.49 -15.38
CA ALA A 23 3.65 -22.78 -15.71
C ALA A 23 4.51 -22.82 -14.43
N ALA A 24 5.53 -23.67 -14.39
CA ALA A 24 6.40 -23.80 -13.20
C ALA A 24 7.05 -22.47 -12.75
N VAL A 25 7.37 -21.58 -13.70
CA VAL A 25 7.85 -20.23 -13.38
C VAL A 25 6.79 -19.39 -12.67
N THR A 26 5.52 -19.47 -13.11
CA THR A 26 4.41 -18.77 -12.46
C THR A 26 4.21 -19.27 -11.05
N GLU A 27 4.23 -20.60 -10.82
CA GLU A 27 4.13 -21.18 -9.49
C GLU A 27 5.28 -20.72 -8.57
N SER A 28 6.50 -20.67 -9.11
CA SER A 28 7.67 -20.16 -8.39
C SER A 28 7.52 -18.68 -8.03
N CYS A 29 6.98 -17.85 -8.95
CA CYS A 29 6.66 -16.46 -8.67
C CYS A 29 5.56 -16.31 -7.60
N MET A 30 4.48 -17.12 -7.67
CA MET A 30 3.43 -17.10 -6.66
C MET A 30 3.97 -17.46 -5.28
N LYS A 31 4.87 -18.45 -5.21
CA LYS A 31 5.56 -18.81 -3.98
C LYS A 31 6.35 -17.64 -3.42
N TRP A 32 7.24 -17.05 -4.22
CA TRP A 32 8.03 -15.89 -3.81
C TRP A 32 7.17 -14.70 -3.36
N ILE A 33 6.09 -14.38 -4.08
CA ILE A 33 5.16 -13.31 -3.68
C ILE A 33 4.53 -13.61 -2.32
N ASN A 34 4.15 -14.86 -2.06
CA ASN A 34 3.48 -15.25 -0.82
C ASN A 34 4.42 -15.34 0.38
N GLU A 35 5.65 -15.80 0.16
CA GLU A 35 6.60 -16.16 1.23
C GLU A 35 7.60 -15.04 1.55
N ASP A 36 7.92 -14.19 0.58
CA ASP A 36 8.95 -13.16 0.74
C ASP A 36 8.37 -11.74 0.56
N LEU A 37 7.92 -11.40 -0.66
CA LEU A 37 7.57 -10.02 -1.00
C LEU A 37 6.37 -9.50 -0.18
N ARG A 38 5.28 -10.26 -0.08
CA ARG A 38 4.10 -9.80 0.67
C ARG A 38 4.38 -9.68 2.18
N PRO A 39 5.06 -10.64 2.83
CA PRO A 39 5.48 -10.47 4.22
C PRO A 39 6.30 -9.20 4.47
N GLU A 40 7.18 -8.81 3.55
CA GLU A 40 7.95 -7.56 3.64
C GLU A 40 7.02 -6.33 3.71
N ASP A 41 6.09 -6.20 2.77
CA ASP A 41 5.10 -5.11 2.77
C ASP A 41 4.24 -5.07 4.03
N ILE A 42 3.85 -6.24 4.55
CA ILE A 42 3.08 -6.36 5.79
C ILE A 42 3.91 -5.88 6.98
N ALA A 43 5.18 -6.30 7.07
CA ALA A 43 6.07 -5.91 8.16
C ALA A 43 6.31 -4.39 8.17
N LEU A 44 6.50 -3.78 7.00
CA LEU A 44 6.63 -2.33 6.85
C LEU A 44 5.38 -1.61 7.36
N ASN A 45 4.19 -1.99 6.90
CA ASN A 45 2.94 -1.33 7.33
C ASN A 45 2.66 -1.48 8.83
N ILE A 46 2.92 -2.65 9.41
CA ILE A 46 2.77 -2.87 10.85
C ILE A 46 3.77 -2.00 11.64
N SER A 47 5.01 -1.89 11.16
CA SER A 47 6.03 -1.05 11.78
C SER A 47 5.65 0.43 11.72
N VAL A 48 5.19 0.90 10.55
CA VAL A 48 4.68 2.27 10.36
C VAL A 48 3.54 2.55 11.33
N GLN A 49 2.50 1.71 11.38
CA GLN A 49 1.36 1.92 12.28
C GLN A 49 1.80 2.06 13.73
N LYS A 50 2.70 1.19 14.21
CA LYS A 50 3.28 1.30 15.56
C LYS A 50 4.04 2.62 15.76
N GLY A 51 4.81 3.05 14.76
CA GLY A 51 5.57 4.29 14.79
C GLY A 51 4.69 5.54 14.88
N LEU A 52 3.51 5.54 14.26
CA LEU A 52 2.55 6.66 14.33
C LEU A 52 2.03 6.93 15.75
N HIS A 53 2.11 5.96 16.66
CA HIS A 53 1.75 6.15 18.07
C HIS A 53 2.85 6.80 18.92
N SER A 54 4.05 6.99 18.37
CA SER A 54 5.14 7.66 19.08
C SER A 54 4.81 9.12 19.34
N LEU A 55 5.04 9.61 20.55
CA LEU A 55 4.93 11.05 20.89
C LEU A 55 5.90 11.93 20.09
N GLY A 56 6.96 11.33 19.53
CA GLY A 56 7.91 12.03 18.66
C GLY A 56 7.49 12.10 17.20
N TYR A 57 6.38 11.46 16.82
CA TYR A 57 5.83 11.56 15.46
C TYR A 57 4.89 12.77 15.37
N ASP A 58 4.91 13.46 14.23
CA ASP A 58 4.02 14.58 13.92
C ASP A 58 3.33 14.35 12.57
N GLN A 59 4.01 14.63 11.46
CA GLN A 59 3.53 14.30 10.12
C GLN A 59 4.71 14.11 9.15
N GLY A 60 4.76 12.97 8.47
CA GLY A 60 5.79 12.68 7.47
C GLY A 60 5.65 13.55 6.21
N ARG A 61 6.79 13.94 5.60
CA ARG A 61 6.84 14.67 4.32
C ARG A 61 6.84 13.70 3.15
N TYR A 62 6.03 13.96 2.11
CA TYR A 62 6.16 13.26 0.84
C TYR A 62 7.45 13.65 0.11
N MET A 63 8.24 12.64 -0.25
CA MET A 63 9.48 12.80 -1.00
C MET A 63 9.16 12.81 -2.50
N ILE A 64 8.95 14.01 -3.02
CA ILE A 64 8.49 14.24 -4.39
C ILE A 64 9.61 14.90 -5.19
N ASP A 65 10.13 14.17 -6.17
CA ASP A 65 11.08 14.72 -7.15
C ASP A 65 10.40 15.48 -8.30
N ALA A 66 11.20 16.25 -9.04
CA ALA A 66 10.72 17.04 -10.17
C ALA A 66 10.39 16.18 -11.40
N GLN A 67 11.07 15.06 -11.55
CA GLN A 67 10.97 14.15 -12.68
C GLN A 67 9.73 13.25 -12.62
N ARG A 68 9.06 13.18 -11.46
CA ARG A 68 7.98 12.23 -11.16
C ARG A 68 8.45 10.80 -11.42
N SER A 69 9.64 10.46 -10.91
CA SER A 69 10.21 9.12 -11.07
C SER A 69 9.41 8.05 -10.32
N ASN A 70 9.74 6.78 -10.52
CA ASN A 70 9.09 5.66 -9.83
C ASN A 70 9.31 5.69 -8.31
N GLU A 71 10.36 6.37 -7.84
CA GLU A 71 10.66 6.53 -6.40
C GLU A 71 9.96 7.76 -5.79
N SER A 72 9.26 8.55 -6.60
CA SER A 72 8.61 9.80 -6.20
C SER A 72 7.25 9.54 -5.56
N GLU A 73 7.01 10.03 -4.33
CA GLU A 73 5.78 9.75 -3.57
C GLU A 73 4.55 10.59 -3.98
N HIS A 74 4.55 11.17 -5.18
CA HIS A 74 3.47 12.04 -5.66
C HIS A 74 2.13 11.31 -5.81
N LEU A 75 2.15 9.99 -6.04
CA LEU A 75 0.94 9.16 -6.06
C LEU A 75 0.39 8.88 -4.66
N VAL A 76 1.24 8.80 -3.63
CA VAL A 76 0.80 8.71 -2.24
C VAL A 76 0.09 10.01 -1.84
N HIS A 77 0.68 11.15 -2.19
CA HIS A 77 0.05 12.46 -2.00
C HIS A 77 -1.30 12.56 -2.75
N HIS A 78 -1.36 12.09 -4.00
CA HIS A 78 -2.61 12.07 -4.75
C HIS A 78 -3.70 11.22 -4.06
N PHE A 79 -3.36 10.03 -3.59
CA PHE A 79 -4.28 9.17 -2.84
C PHE A 79 -4.82 9.86 -1.58
N HIS A 80 -3.95 10.47 -0.77
CA HIS A 80 -4.41 11.17 0.44
C HIS A 80 -5.29 12.38 0.13
N ARG A 81 -5.07 13.07 -1.00
CA ARG A 81 -5.99 14.12 -1.46
C ARG A 81 -7.37 13.56 -1.83
N LEU A 82 -7.44 12.38 -2.45
CA LEU A 82 -8.72 11.70 -2.71
C LEU A 82 -9.42 11.32 -1.40
N VAL A 83 -8.69 10.80 -0.42
CA VAL A 83 -9.24 10.48 0.92
C VAL A 83 -9.75 11.74 1.61
N PHE A 84 -8.96 12.81 1.63
CA PHE A 84 -9.36 14.09 2.21
C PHE A 84 -10.67 14.59 1.60
N ASN A 85 -10.77 14.60 0.26
CA ASN A 85 -11.97 15.02 -0.45
C ASN A 85 -13.16 14.07 -0.22
N GLY A 86 -12.91 12.77 -0.06
CA GLY A 86 -13.95 11.80 0.28
C GLY A 86 -14.56 12.05 1.66
N ILE A 87 -13.77 12.54 2.62
CA ILE A 87 -14.20 12.83 3.99
C ILE A 87 -14.85 14.23 4.09
N HIS A 88 -14.28 15.23 3.44
CA HIS A 88 -14.66 16.64 3.63
C HIS A 88 -15.51 17.22 2.48
N GLY A 89 -15.73 16.46 1.41
CA GLY A 89 -16.28 16.95 0.16
C GLY A 89 -15.21 17.55 -0.77
N PRO A 90 -15.56 17.90 -2.02
CA PRO A 90 -14.62 18.49 -2.95
C PRO A 90 -14.07 19.81 -2.40
N THR A 91 -12.74 19.95 -2.36
CA THR A 91 -12.14 21.26 -2.11
C THR A 91 -12.54 22.20 -3.25
N ALA A 92 -13.08 23.37 -2.92
CA ALA A 92 -13.27 24.43 -3.92
C ALA A 92 -11.90 24.75 -4.54
N THR A 93 -11.84 24.71 -5.87
CA THR A 93 -10.65 25.03 -6.68
C THR A 93 -10.24 26.48 -6.54
#